data_AF-A0A235B188-F1
#
_entry.id   AF-A0A235B188-F1
#
_cell.length_a   1.000
_cell.length_b   1.000
_cell.length_c   1.000
_cell.angle_alpha   90.00
_cell.angle_beta   90.00
_cell.angle_gamma   90.00
#
_symmetry.space_group_name_H-M   'P 1'
#
loop_
_entity.id
_entity.type
_entity.pdbx_description
1 polymer ?
#
loop_
_entity_poly.entity_id
_entity_poly.type
_entity_poly.pdbx_seq_one_letter_code
_entity_poly.pdbx_strand_id
1 'polypeptide(L)'
;MPALLVFSLILGPIFGLVGWAIISGLTYWTGSWLGGTGTWKEIRTASAWAGIPFIATLIVWIPQLLLFGREMFTTAMPSLDQSFLLVLLFLFLNGIDLVLTVWYYVVFSKSLGEAHGFSSWKGFFSIVISYLLLIAPFILLAILFRI
;
A
#
# COMPACT_ATOMS: atom_id res chain seq x y z
N MET A 1 -9.81 16.65 15.46
CA MET A 1 -10.34 15.27 15.29
C MET A 1 -11.29 15.18 14.09
N PRO A 2 -12.42 15.90 14.00
CA PRO A 2 -13.30 15.80 12.82
C PRO A 2 -12.64 16.32 11.54
N ALA A 3 -11.85 17.41 11.64
CA ALA A 3 -11.18 17.99 10.48
C ALA A 3 -10.18 17.02 9.82
N LEU A 4 -9.38 16.27 10.61
CA LEU A 4 -8.45 15.29 10.07
C LEU A 4 -9.18 14.14 9.36
N LEU A 5 -10.26 13.63 9.96
CA LEU A 5 -11.11 12.63 9.34
C LEU A 5 -11.71 13.11 8.01
N VAL A 6 -12.23 14.35 7.97
CA VAL A 6 -12.78 14.94 6.74
C VAL A 6 -11.70 15.12 5.68
N PHE A 7 -10.51 15.62 6.06
CA PHE A 7 -9.38 15.72 5.15
C PHE A 7 -8.97 14.35 4.61
N SER A 8 -8.86 13.33 5.46
CA SER A 8 -8.53 11.96 5.04
C SER A 8 -9.56 11.38 4.07
N LEU A 9 -10.85 11.68 4.27
CA LEU A 9 -11.93 11.16 3.42
C LEU A 9 -11.95 11.81 2.02
N ILE A 10 -11.50 13.07 1.91
CA ILE A 10 -11.41 13.80 0.64
C ILE A 10 -10.07 13.52 -0.05
N LEU A 11 -8.96 13.65 0.68
CA LEU A 11 -7.62 13.51 0.15
C LEU A 11 -7.27 12.04 -0.11
N GLY A 12 -7.81 11.11 0.67
CA GLY A 12 -7.54 9.67 0.53
C GLY A 12 -7.81 9.15 -0.88
N PRO A 13 -9.00 9.35 -1.46
CA PRO A 13 -9.28 8.96 -2.85
C PRO A 13 -8.36 9.65 -3.87
N ILE A 14 -8.02 10.92 -3.68
CA ILE A 14 -7.14 11.68 -4.57
C ILE A 14 -5.73 11.07 -4.56
N PHE A 15 -5.15 10.89 -3.37
CA PHE A 15 -3.84 10.26 -3.21
C PHE A 15 -3.86 8.79 -3.63
N GLY A 16 -4.98 8.08 -3.44
CA GLY A 16 -5.16 6.71 -3.92
C GLY A 16 -5.11 6.62 -5.44
N LEU A 17 -5.81 7.51 -6.15
CA LEU A 17 -5.77 7.57 -7.61
C LEU A 17 -4.38 7.96 -8.14
N VAL A 18 -3.74 8.96 -7.53
CA VAL A 18 -2.38 9.38 -7.90
C VAL A 18 -1.39 8.26 -7.64
N GLY A 19 -1.43 7.64 -6.46
CA GLY A 19 -0.59 6.52 -6.08
C GLY A 19 -0.76 5.32 -7.01
N TRP A 20 -2.00 4.98 -7.35
CA TRP A 20 -2.30 3.93 -8.32
C TRP A 20 -1.73 4.22 -9.72
N ALA A 21 -1.84 5.46 -10.20
CA ALA A 21 -1.28 5.85 -11.49
C ALA A 21 0.25 5.77 -11.49
N ILE A 22 0.90 6.25 -10.42
CA ILE A 22 2.36 6.20 -10.24
C ILE A 22 2.84 4.76 -10.19
N ILE A 23 2.26 3.92 -9.31
CA ILE A 23 2.72 2.53 -9.16
C ILE A 23 2.48 1.72 -10.43
N SER A 24 1.37 1.95 -11.14
CA SER A 24 1.12 1.33 -12.44
C SER A 24 2.17 1.75 -13.46
N GLY A 25 2.52 3.05 -13.53
CA GLY A 25 3.53 3.58 -14.44
C GLY A 25 4.92 2.99 -14.19
N LEU A 26 5.32 2.94 -12.92
CA LEU A 26 6.59 2.36 -12.51
C LEU A 26 6.65 0.86 -12.79
N THR A 27 5.58 0.12 -12.50
CA THR A 27 5.54 -1.33 -12.77
C THR A 27 5.50 -1.64 -14.26
N TYR A 28 4.85 -0.79 -15.07
CA TYR A 28 4.92 -0.89 -16.54
C TYR A 28 6.36 -0.77 -17.05
N TRP A 29 7.10 0.27 -16.61
CA TRP A 29 8.49 0.47 -17.04
C TRP A 29 9.43 -0.61 -16.50
N THR A 30 9.40 -0.87 -15.19
CA THR A 30 10.30 -1.87 -14.58
C THR A 30 9.97 -3.29 -15.05
N GLY A 31 8.71 -3.61 -15.32
CA GLY A 31 8.31 -4.88 -15.92
C GLY A 31 8.88 -5.05 -17.33
N SER A 32 8.88 -3.99 -18.14
CA SER A 32 9.52 -4.03 -19.47
C SER A 32 11.03 -4.26 -19.41
N TRP A 33 11.72 -3.73 -18.40
CA TRP A 33 13.16 -4.02 -18.17
C TRP A 33 13.42 -5.49 -17.85
N LEU A 34 12.43 -6.19 -17.27
CA LEU A 34 12.50 -7.62 -16.96
C LEU A 34 12.03 -8.51 -18.13
N GLY A 35 11.82 -7.91 -19.30
CA GLY A 35 11.38 -8.58 -20.53
C GLY A 35 9.86 -8.74 -20.65
N GLY A 36 9.08 -7.96 -19.90
CA GLY A 36 7.62 -7.96 -19.99
C GLY A 36 7.11 -7.26 -21.26
N THR A 37 6.03 -7.79 -21.85
CA THR A 37 5.45 -7.28 -23.10
C THR A 37 4.05 -6.68 -22.93
N GLY A 38 3.57 -6.59 -21.68
CA GLY A 38 2.24 -6.07 -21.35
C GLY A 38 2.03 -4.62 -21.77
N THR A 39 0.84 -4.32 -22.25
CA THR A 39 0.41 -2.97 -22.63
C THR A 39 0.09 -2.13 -21.40
N TRP A 40 0.17 -0.80 -21.54
CA TRP A 40 -0.20 0.13 -20.47
C TRP A 40 -1.59 -0.12 -19.89
N LYS A 41 -2.55 -0.48 -20.76
CA LYS A 41 -3.93 -0.78 -20.35
C LYS A 41 -3.99 -2.02 -19.47
N GLU A 42 -3.30 -3.10 -19.85
CA GLU A 42 -3.26 -4.34 -19.09
C GLU A 42 -2.61 -4.13 -17.72
N ILE A 43 -1.50 -3.39 -17.65
CA ILE A 43 -0.83 -3.13 -16.37
C ILE A 43 -1.70 -2.31 -15.42
N ARG A 44 -2.33 -1.22 -15.90
CA ARG A 44 -3.26 -0.43 -15.08
C ARG A 44 -4.43 -1.26 -14.57
N THR A 45 -5.00 -2.11 -15.42
CA THR A 45 -6.09 -3.00 -15.03
C THR A 45 -5.63 -4.03 -14.00
N ALA A 46 -4.47 -4.66 -14.21
CA ALA A 46 -3.87 -5.60 -13.28
C ALA A 46 -3.59 -4.98 -11.91
N SER A 47 -3.05 -3.75 -11.87
CA SER A 47 -2.83 -2.99 -10.63
C SER A 47 -4.12 -2.63 -9.91
N ALA A 48 -5.17 -2.24 -10.65
CA ALA A 48 -6.46 -1.87 -10.07
C ALA A 48 -7.13 -3.07 -9.40
N TRP A 49 -7.19 -4.21 -10.09
CA TRP A 49 -7.78 -5.45 -9.55
C TRP A 49 -6.97 -6.03 -8.40
N ALA A 50 -5.64 -5.89 -8.45
CA ALA A 50 -4.79 -6.30 -7.34
C ALA A 50 -5.09 -5.55 -6.04
N GLY A 51 -5.62 -4.32 -6.11
CA GLY A 51 -5.93 -3.48 -4.96
C GLY A 51 -7.08 -3.98 -4.06
N ILE A 52 -7.89 -4.95 -4.48
CA ILE A 52 -9.08 -5.39 -3.72
C ILE A 52 -8.76 -5.82 -2.28
N PRO A 53 -7.75 -6.69 -2.00
CA PRO A 53 -7.40 -7.07 -0.64
C PRO A 53 -6.98 -5.86 0.20
N PHE A 54 -6.28 -4.90 -0.40
CA PHE A 54 -5.87 -3.68 0.30
C PHE A 54 -7.06 -2.78 0.62
N ILE A 55 -8.04 -2.65 -0.29
CA ILE A 55 -9.27 -1.88 -0.04
C ILE A 55 -10.06 -2.47 1.14
N ALA A 56 -10.00 -3.78 1.37
CA ALA A 56 -10.67 -4.42 2.51
C ALA A 56 -10.15 -3.94 3.88
N THR A 57 -8.95 -3.35 3.95
CA THR A 57 -8.44 -2.71 5.19
C THR A 57 -9.31 -1.53 5.62
N LEU A 58 -10.03 -0.87 4.71
CA LEU A 58 -11.00 0.18 5.06
C LEU A 58 -12.14 -0.34 5.93
N ILE A 59 -12.49 -1.63 5.81
CA ILE A 59 -13.49 -2.26 6.66
C ILE A 59 -12.90 -2.50 8.06
N VAL A 60 -11.62 -2.90 8.15
CA VAL A 60 -10.88 -3.09 9.41
C VAL A 60 -10.66 -1.76 10.14
N TRP A 61 -10.57 -0.66 9.40
CA TRP A 61 -10.49 0.69 9.98
C TRP A 61 -11.72 1.10 10.78
N ILE A 62 -12.92 0.57 10.47
CA ILE A 62 -14.14 0.91 11.21
C ILE A 62 -14.03 0.51 12.70
N PRO A 63 -13.77 -0.76 13.06
CA PRO A 63 -13.57 -1.13 14.46
C PRO A 63 -12.33 -0.47 15.08
N GLN A 64 -11.25 -0.24 14.34
CA GLN A 64 -10.08 0.47 14.87
C GLN A 64 -10.46 1.91 15.28
N LEU A 65 -11.21 2.63 14.45
CA LEU A 65 -11.68 4.00 14.76
C LEU A 65 -12.62 4.03 15.96
N LEU A 66 -13.47 3.00 16.12
CA LEU A 66 -14.38 2.91 17.26
C LEU A 66 -13.64 2.60 18.58
N LEU A 67 -12.60 1.77 18.53
CA LEU A 67 -11.86 1.34 19.73
C LEU A 67 -10.77 2.33 20.15
N PHE A 68 -10.00 2.85 19.19
CA PHE A 68 -8.80 3.66 19.46
C PHE A 68 -9.00 5.15 19.15
N GLY A 69 -9.99 5.49 18.32
CA GLY A 69 -10.45 6.86 18.08
C GLY A 69 -9.31 7.86 17.81
N ARG A 70 -9.05 8.74 18.77
CA ARG A 70 -8.06 9.83 18.66
C ARG A 70 -6.63 9.32 18.52
N GLU A 71 -6.32 8.18 19.11
CA GLU A 71 -4.97 7.62 19.14
C GLU A 71 -4.51 7.16 17.75
N MET A 72 -5.45 6.87 16.85
CA MET A 72 -5.16 6.59 15.43
C MET A 72 -4.65 7.81 14.65
N PHE A 73 -4.83 9.02 15.19
CA PHE A 73 -4.43 10.29 14.55
C PHE A 73 -3.24 10.94 15.25
N THR A 74 -2.57 10.20 16.14
CA THR A 74 -1.41 10.69 16.90
C THR A 74 -0.21 9.79 16.69
N THR A 75 0.99 10.35 16.85
CA THR A 75 2.24 9.58 16.82
C THR A 75 2.51 8.85 18.14
N ALA A 76 1.75 9.16 19.19
CA ALA A 76 1.78 8.42 20.43
C ALA A 76 1.25 6.99 20.16
N MET A 77 1.93 5.98 20.70
CA MET A 77 1.34 4.65 20.76
C MET A 77 -0.02 4.76 21.45
N PRO A 78 -1.05 4.05 20.95
CA PRO A 78 -2.31 3.92 21.67
C PRO A 78 -2.01 3.58 23.13
N SER A 79 -2.78 4.12 24.08
CA SER A 79 -2.54 3.87 25.51
C SER A 79 -2.99 2.44 25.85
N LEU A 80 -2.18 1.49 25.40
CA LEU A 80 -2.31 0.04 25.55
C LEU A 80 -2.20 -0.39 27.01
N ASP A 81 -1.69 0.49 27.88
CA ASP A 81 -1.56 0.29 29.32
C ASP A 81 -2.91 0.26 30.06
N GLN A 82 -4.00 0.68 29.41
CA GLN A 82 -5.32 0.74 30.05
C GLN A 82 -6.01 -0.63 30.19
N SER A 83 -5.72 -1.59 29.30
CA SER A 83 -6.36 -2.92 29.33
C SER A 83 -5.67 -3.96 28.44
N PHE A 84 -5.39 -5.14 29.00
CA PHE A 84 -4.87 -6.29 28.24
C PHE A 84 -5.75 -6.67 27.03
N LEU A 85 -7.08 -6.50 27.13
CA LEU A 85 -7.99 -6.79 26.03
C LEU A 85 -7.79 -5.82 24.86
N LEU A 86 -7.54 -4.53 25.13
CA LEU A 86 -7.28 -3.53 24.09
C LEU A 86 -5.98 -3.84 23.34
N VAL A 87 -4.95 -4.31 24.04
CA VAL A 87 -3.70 -4.78 23.42
C VAL A 87 -3.96 -5.96 22.48
N LEU A 88 -4.73 -6.94 22.93
CA LEU A 88 -5.04 -8.11 22.11
C LEU A 88 -5.83 -7.73 20.86
N LEU A 89 -6.84 -6.87 20.99
CA LEU A 89 -7.61 -6.36 19.86
C LEU A 89 -6.77 -5.52 18.91
N PHE A 90 -5.86 -4.69 19.43
CA PHE A 90 -4.92 -3.93 18.62
C PHE A 90 -4.04 -4.85 17.77
N LEU A 91 -3.41 -5.84 18.39
CA LEU A 91 -2.56 -6.81 17.68
C LEU A 91 -3.35 -7.63 16.66
N PHE A 92 -4.58 -8.04 17.01
CA PHE A 92 -5.44 -8.80 16.11
C PHE A 92 -5.83 -8.00 14.87
N LEU A 93 -6.31 -6.76 15.04
CA LEU A 93 -6.74 -5.91 13.92
C LEU A 93 -5.56 -5.54 13.01
N ASN A 94 -4.41 -5.17 13.59
CA ASN A 94 -3.19 -4.91 12.80
C ASN A 94 -2.65 -6.19 12.13
N GLY A 95 -2.86 -7.36 12.74
CA GLY A 95 -2.55 -8.65 12.13
C GLY A 95 -3.39 -8.92 10.89
N ILE A 96 -4.68 -8.57 10.92
CA ILE A 96 -5.55 -8.64 9.73
C ILE A 96 -5.04 -7.68 8.64
N ASP A 97 -4.71 -6.44 8.99
CA ASP A 97 -4.17 -5.46 8.03
C ASP A 97 -2.87 -5.97 7.37
N LEU A 98 -1.98 -6.60 8.15
CA LEU A 98 -0.76 -7.22 7.65
C LEU A 98 -1.08 -8.35 6.66
N VAL A 99 -2.01 -9.24 7.00
CA VAL A 99 -2.42 -10.35 6.12
C VAL A 99 -3.02 -9.83 4.82
N LEU A 100 -3.91 -8.84 4.88
CA LEU A 100 -4.51 -8.21 3.70
C LEU A 100 -3.47 -7.51 2.82
N THR A 101 -2.48 -6.87 3.44
CA THR A 101 -1.38 -6.19 2.73
C THR A 101 -0.45 -7.19 2.06
N VAL A 102 -0.08 -8.29 2.73
CA VAL A 102 0.71 -9.36 2.12
C VAL A 102 -0.07 -9.99 0.97
N TRP A 103 -1.37 -10.23 1.16
CA TRP A 103 -2.23 -10.77 0.11
C TRP A 103 -2.30 -9.84 -1.10
N TYR A 104 -2.43 -8.52 -0.89
CA TYR A 104 -2.34 -7.51 -1.95
C TYR A 104 -1.07 -7.70 -2.80
N TYR A 105 0.11 -7.78 -2.17
CA TYR A 105 1.37 -7.93 -2.91
C TYR A 105 1.47 -9.27 -3.66
N VAL A 106 0.95 -10.36 -3.09
CA VAL A 106 0.90 -11.66 -3.77
C VAL A 106 0.02 -11.60 -5.03
N VAL A 107 -1.17 -11.00 -4.91
CA VAL A 107 -2.07 -10.83 -6.07
C VAL A 107 -1.45 -9.90 -7.09
N PHE A 108 -0.82 -8.80 -6.66
CA PHE A 108 -0.21 -7.83 -7.55
C PHE A 108 0.97 -8.42 -8.34
N SER A 109 1.82 -9.21 -7.68
CA SER A 109 2.91 -9.94 -8.32
C SER A 109 2.40 -10.92 -9.39
N LYS A 110 1.33 -11.66 -9.09
CA LYS A 110 0.71 -12.59 -10.04
C LYS A 110 0.03 -11.88 -11.20
N SER A 111 -0.72 -10.81 -10.92
CA SER A 111 -1.45 -10.07 -11.96
C SER A 111 -0.50 -9.35 -12.91
N LEU A 112 0.59 -8.78 -12.41
CA LEU A 112 1.68 -8.27 -13.26
C LEU A 112 2.36 -9.40 -14.04
N GLY A 113 2.51 -10.56 -13.41
CA GLY A 113 2.95 -11.80 -14.05
C GLY A 113 2.24 -12.05 -15.38
N GLU A 114 0.93 -12.23 -15.26
CA GLU A 114 0.04 -12.47 -16.39
C GLU A 114 0.01 -11.30 -17.37
N ALA A 115 -0.10 -10.06 -16.88
CA ALA A 115 -0.23 -8.90 -17.74
C ALA A 115 1.03 -8.62 -18.56
N HIS A 116 2.22 -8.88 -18.02
CA HIS A 116 3.48 -8.77 -18.75
C HIS A 116 3.86 -10.03 -19.55
N GLY A 117 3.17 -11.15 -19.36
CA GLY A 117 3.49 -12.43 -20.00
C GLY A 117 4.76 -13.09 -19.43
N PHE A 118 5.06 -12.89 -18.15
CA PHE A 118 6.24 -13.47 -17.48
C PHE A 118 5.87 -14.16 -16.16
N SER A 119 6.86 -14.76 -15.47
CA SER A 119 6.59 -15.42 -14.18
C SER A 119 6.21 -14.43 -13.07
N SER A 120 5.42 -14.88 -12.09
CA SER A 120 5.02 -14.03 -10.95
C SER A 120 6.22 -13.50 -10.15
N TRP A 121 7.33 -14.24 -10.10
CA TRP A 121 8.59 -13.77 -9.49
C TRP A 121 9.14 -12.53 -10.19
N LYS A 122 9.10 -12.47 -11.52
CA LYS A 122 9.47 -11.25 -12.26
C LYS A 122 8.48 -10.11 -11.98
N GLY A 123 7.20 -10.41 -11.83
CA GLY A 123 6.20 -9.45 -11.35
C GLY A 123 6.54 -8.88 -9.98
N PHE A 124 6.95 -9.73 -9.03
CA PHE A 124 7.40 -9.30 -7.70
C PHE A 124 8.64 -8.39 -7.77
N PHE A 125 9.65 -8.77 -8.56
CA PHE A 125 10.85 -7.92 -8.73
C PHE A 125 10.52 -6.59 -9.41
N SER A 126 9.59 -6.55 -10.36
CA SER A 126 9.11 -5.28 -10.94
C SER A 126 8.51 -4.37 -9.85
N ILE A 127 7.72 -4.91 -8.93
CA ILE A 127 7.17 -4.16 -7.79
C ILE A 127 8.31 -3.62 -6.91
N VAL A 128 9.27 -4.46 -6.52
CA VAL A 128 10.41 -4.06 -5.67
C VAL A 128 11.25 -2.96 -6.33
N ILE A 129 11.59 -3.12 -7.62
CA ILE A 129 12.35 -2.12 -8.37
C ILE A 129 11.55 -0.81 -8.48
N SER A 130 10.23 -0.90 -8.68
CA SER A 130 9.34 0.27 -8.72
C SER A 130 9.37 1.05 -7.41
N TYR A 131 9.28 0.38 -6.27
CA TYR A 131 9.41 1.04 -4.98
C TYR A 131 10.80 1.65 -4.82
N LEU A 132 11.88 0.92 -5.12
CA LEU A 132 13.25 1.46 -5.04
C LEU A 132 13.42 2.75 -5.86
N LEU A 133 12.88 2.79 -7.09
CA LEU A 133 12.89 3.99 -7.92
C LEU A 133 12.10 5.15 -7.30
N LEU A 134 10.98 4.85 -6.63
CA LEU A 134 10.15 5.86 -5.97
C LEU A 134 10.85 6.47 -4.74
N ILE A 135 11.55 5.67 -3.93
CA ILE A 135 12.28 6.15 -2.74
C ILE A 135 13.66 6.73 -3.04
N ALA A 136 14.30 6.35 -4.15
CA ALA A 136 15.66 6.77 -4.48
C ALA A 136 15.89 8.30 -4.46
N PRO A 137 15.01 9.16 -5.01
CA PRO A 137 15.17 10.61 -4.93
C PRO A 137 15.21 11.13 -3.50
N PHE A 138 14.39 10.57 -2.61
CA PHE A 138 14.34 10.97 -1.20
C PHE A 138 15.62 10.56 -0.46
N ILE A 139 16.13 9.36 -0.73
CA ILE A 139 17.40 8.88 -0.16
C ILE A 139 18.55 9.76 -0.63
N LEU A 140 18.60 10.11 -1.92
CA LEU A 140 19.65 10.99 -2.48
C LEU A 140 19.63 12.38 -1.84
N LEU A 141 18.44 12.96 -1.66
CA LEU A 141 18.29 14.25 -0.98
C LEU A 141 18.74 14.16 0.48
N ALA A 142 18.34 13.12 1.21
CA ALA A 142 18.77 12.91 2.59
C ALA A 142 20.30 12.85 2.72
N ILE A 143 20.97 12.10 1.83
CA ILE A 143 22.44 12.01 1.79
C ILE A 143 23.07 13.36 1.43
N LEU A 144 22.56 14.06 0.41
CA LEU A 144 23.10 15.34 -0.06
C LEU A 144 23.01 16.43 1.01
N PHE A 145 21.88 16.49 1.72
CA PHE A 145 21.63 17.47 2.77
C PHE A 145 22.13 17.03 4.16
N ARG A 146 22.75 15.83 4.28
CA ARG A 146 23.16 15.21 5.54
C ARG A 146 22.07 15.24 6.62
N ILE A 147 20.83 14.97 6.19
CA ILE A 147 19.67 14.80 7.09
C ILE A 147 19.77 13.42 7.74
#